data_AF-A0AAE4LT87-F1
#
_entry.id   AF-A0AAE4LT87-F1
#
_cell.length_a   1.000
_cell.length_b   1.000
_cell.length_c   1.000
_cell.angle_alpha   90.00
_cell.angle_beta   90.00
_cell.angle_gamma   90.00
#
_symmetry.space_group_name_H-M   'P 1'
#
loop_
_entity.id
_entity.type
_entity.pdbx_description
1 polymer ?
#
loop_
_entity_poly.entity_id
_entity_poly.type
_entity_poly.pdbx_seq_one_letter_code
_entity_poly.pdbx_strand_id
1 'polypeptide(L)'
;MLDNRTLYEKNVQDRNQLRYLIGLIVRWKQNFKYARARRIARKRGATIGEGVIMPISLAKRANSNLTIGNHSSIQTNKIDIRSSVTIGSHVIIGAGTEIITTSHNIDSPDWTLKNYGITIEDYVWIPTNVLILPSCRNISYGSVIGSGSVVVKNTDPMSVVGVIRQKN
;
A
#
# COMPACT_ATOMS: atom_id res chain seq x y z
N MET A 1 -43.26 2.70 -15.64
CA MET A 1 -42.56 1.63 -14.90
C MET A 1 -42.06 2.23 -13.59
N LEU A 2 -42.18 1.51 -12.47
CA LEU A 2 -41.69 1.97 -11.17
C LEU A 2 -40.15 2.01 -11.19
N ASP A 3 -39.58 3.15 -10.78
CA ASP A 3 -38.13 3.34 -10.70
C ASP A 3 -37.56 2.59 -9.48
N ASN A 4 -37.07 1.37 -9.73
CA ASN A 4 -36.51 0.44 -8.74
C ASN A 4 -35.06 0.77 -8.30
N ARG A 5 -34.50 1.91 -8.71
CA ARG A 5 -33.14 2.30 -8.30
C ARG A 5 -33.09 2.64 -6.81
N THR A 6 -32.02 2.21 -6.14
CA THR A 6 -31.68 2.61 -4.78
C THR A 6 -31.45 4.12 -4.68
N LEU A 7 -31.57 4.68 -3.47
CA LEU A 7 -31.26 6.08 -3.21
C LEU A 7 -29.83 6.46 -3.66
N TYR A 8 -28.88 5.54 -3.50
CA TYR A 8 -27.50 5.73 -3.97
C TYR A 8 -27.44 5.85 -5.50
N GLU A 9 -28.09 4.95 -6.23
CA GLU A 9 -28.09 4.96 -7.70
C GLU A 9 -28.73 6.23 -8.26
N LYS A 10 -29.88 6.67 -7.71
CA LYS A 10 -30.48 7.95 -8.09
C LYS A 10 -29.52 9.12 -7.85
N ASN A 11 -28.88 9.16 -6.68
CA ASN A 11 -27.90 10.19 -6.33
C ASN A 11 -26.60 10.16 -7.17
N VAL A 12 -26.31 9.07 -7.87
CA VAL A 12 -25.13 8.93 -8.76
C VAL A 12 -25.50 9.21 -10.21
N GLN A 13 -26.58 8.60 -10.70
CA GLN A 13 -26.98 8.61 -12.10
C GLN A 13 -27.71 9.91 -12.47
N ASP A 14 -28.46 10.49 -11.55
CA ASP A 14 -29.22 11.73 -11.81
C ASP A 14 -28.37 12.98 -11.50
N ARG A 15 -27.04 12.83 -11.43
CA ARG A 15 -26.13 13.97 -11.20
C ARG A 15 -26.11 14.88 -12.42
N ASN A 16 -26.54 16.11 -12.19
CA ASN A 16 -26.37 17.24 -13.11
C ASN A 16 -24.88 17.43 -13.52
N GLN A 17 -24.65 17.86 -14.77
CA GLN A 17 -23.34 18.15 -15.36
C GLN A 17 -22.43 19.04 -14.49
N LEU A 18 -22.98 20.06 -13.82
CA LEU A 18 -22.26 20.90 -12.86
C LEU A 18 -21.64 20.09 -11.72
N ARG A 19 -22.38 19.14 -11.13
CA ARG A 19 -21.83 18.25 -10.09
C ARG A 19 -20.73 17.34 -10.64
N TYR A 20 -20.88 16.88 -11.88
CA TYR A 20 -19.84 16.13 -12.57
C TYR A 20 -18.56 16.97 -12.77
N LEU A 21 -18.70 18.22 -13.23
CA LEU A 21 -17.59 19.16 -13.43
C LEU A 21 -16.89 19.52 -12.12
N ILE A 22 -17.63 19.80 -11.05
CA ILE A 22 -17.07 20.01 -9.71
C ILE A 22 -16.28 18.77 -9.27
N GLY A 23 -16.85 17.57 -9.44
CA GLY A 23 -16.14 16.32 -9.16
C GLY A 23 -14.91 16.11 -10.05
N LEU A 24 -14.94 16.57 -11.30
CA LEU A 24 -13.80 16.53 -12.21
C LEU A 24 -12.64 17.39 -11.69
N ILE A 25 -12.92 18.61 -11.22
CA ILE A 25 -11.90 19.51 -10.64
C ILE A 25 -11.21 18.86 -9.44
N VAL A 26 -11.97 18.23 -8.53
CA VAL A 26 -11.41 17.52 -7.37
C VAL A 26 -10.52 16.36 -7.80
N ARG A 27 -10.98 15.53 -8.75
CA ARG A 27 -10.20 14.41 -9.31
C ARG A 27 -8.92 14.89 -9.99
N TRP A 28 -8.98 16.01 -10.70
CA TRP A 28 -7.83 16.62 -11.35
C TRP A 28 -6.77 17.07 -10.34
N LYS A 29 -7.17 17.83 -9.31
CA LYS A 29 -6.26 18.23 -8.22
C LYS A 29 -5.56 17.02 -7.59
N GLN A 30 -6.33 15.96 -7.35
CA GLN A 30 -5.81 14.73 -6.77
C GLN A 30 -4.86 13.99 -7.73
N ASN A 31 -5.16 13.95 -9.02
CA ASN A 31 -4.28 13.37 -10.03
C ASN A 31 -2.94 14.13 -10.12
N PHE A 32 -2.97 15.47 -10.12
CA PHE A 32 -1.76 16.29 -10.10
C PHE A 32 -0.90 16.01 -8.86
N LYS A 33 -1.51 15.87 -7.68
CA LYS A 33 -0.81 15.51 -6.44
C LYS A 33 -0.09 14.17 -6.58
N TYR A 34 -0.74 13.15 -7.12
CA TYR A 34 -0.13 11.83 -7.28
C TYR A 34 0.94 11.80 -8.38
N ALA A 35 0.72 12.51 -9.50
CA ALA A 35 1.74 12.71 -10.52
C ALA A 35 3.00 13.38 -9.96
N ARG A 36 2.83 14.39 -9.08
CA ARG A 36 3.93 15.03 -8.37
C ARG A 36 4.64 14.06 -7.43
N ALA A 37 3.91 13.25 -6.66
CA ALA A 37 4.50 12.25 -5.77
C ALA A 37 5.36 11.25 -6.55
N ARG A 38 4.84 10.66 -7.64
CA ARG A 38 5.59 9.74 -8.51
C ARG A 38 6.88 10.37 -9.04
N ARG A 39 6.81 11.62 -9.52
CA ARG A 39 7.99 12.35 -10.03
C ARG A 39 9.04 12.56 -8.94
N ILE A 40 8.63 12.94 -7.73
CA ILE A 40 9.56 13.13 -6.61
C ILE A 40 10.28 11.82 -6.29
N ALA A 41 9.55 10.72 -6.13
CA ALA A 41 10.14 9.43 -5.80
C ALA A 41 11.12 8.93 -6.88
N ARG A 42 10.74 9.04 -8.16
CA ARG A 42 11.61 8.69 -9.30
C ARG A 42 12.89 9.52 -9.31
N LYS A 43 12.80 10.84 -9.07
CA LYS A 43 13.98 11.71 -8.97
C LYS A 43 14.93 11.30 -7.83
N ARG A 44 14.44 10.62 -6.80
CA ARG A 44 15.24 10.13 -5.68
C ARG A 44 15.78 8.70 -5.90
N GLY A 45 15.54 8.11 -7.07
CA GLY A 45 16.08 6.80 -7.45
C GLY A 45 15.11 5.64 -7.32
N ALA A 46 13.88 5.85 -6.85
CA ALA A 46 12.89 4.77 -6.74
C ALA A 46 12.29 4.40 -8.11
N THR A 47 11.95 3.13 -8.30
CA THR A 47 11.25 2.64 -9.48
C THR A 47 9.75 2.65 -9.21
N ILE A 48 9.01 3.58 -9.83
CA ILE A 48 7.57 3.77 -9.59
C ILE A 48 6.79 3.62 -10.88
N GLY A 49 5.82 2.70 -10.90
CA GLY A 49 4.93 2.42 -12.02
C GLY A 49 3.93 3.54 -12.35
N GLU A 50 3.14 3.31 -13.39
CA GLU A 50 2.01 4.15 -13.78
C GLU A 50 0.85 4.02 -12.79
N GLY A 51 0.02 5.07 -12.67
CA GLY A 51 -1.19 5.01 -11.86
C GLY A 51 -0.95 4.90 -10.35
N VAL A 52 0.30 4.82 -9.89
CA VAL A 52 0.62 4.71 -8.45
C VAL A 52 0.09 5.92 -7.69
N ILE A 53 -0.66 5.63 -6.64
CA ILE A 53 -1.15 6.57 -5.65
C ILE A 53 -0.30 6.40 -4.41
N MET A 54 0.35 7.48 -3.95
CA MET A 54 1.12 7.47 -2.71
C MET A 54 1.20 8.85 -2.06
N PRO A 55 1.40 8.94 -0.74
CA PRO A 55 1.59 10.22 -0.07
C PRO A 55 2.92 10.87 -0.48
N ILE A 56 2.94 12.20 -0.56
CA ILE A 56 4.16 12.97 -0.82
C ILE A 56 5.23 12.71 0.26
N SER A 57 4.81 12.41 1.50
CA SER A 57 5.74 12.09 2.60
C SER A 57 6.54 10.80 2.35
N LEU A 58 5.92 9.76 1.77
CA LEU A 58 6.65 8.56 1.32
C LEU A 58 7.58 8.91 0.15
N ALA A 59 7.06 9.64 -0.84
CA ALA A 59 7.84 10.02 -2.02
C ALA A 59 9.11 10.82 -1.67
N LYS A 60 9.05 11.70 -0.66
CA LYS A 60 10.20 12.48 -0.17
C LYS A 60 11.27 11.64 0.52
N ARG A 61 10.93 10.44 1.01
CA ARG A 61 11.87 9.52 1.66
C ARG A 61 12.43 8.49 0.69
N ALA A 62 11.71 8.18 -0.38
CA ALA A 62 12.06 7.18 -1.37
C ALA A 62 13.53 7.27 -1.85
N ASN A 63 14.08 6.10 -2.19
CA ASN A 63 15.44 5.88 -2.68
C ASN A 63 15.44 4.66 -3.63
N SER A 64 16.61 4.21 -4.07
CA SER A 64 16.78 3.05 -4.97
C SER A 64 16.29 1.71 -4.42
N ASN A 65 16.02 1.61 -3.11
CA ASN A 65 15.51 0.38 -2.51
C ASN A 65 13.99 0.22 -2.68
N LEU A 66 13.27 1.24 -3.16
CA LEU A 66 11.83 1.19 -3.31
C LEU A 66 11.42 0.94 -4.77
N THR A 67 10.74 -0.18 -5.00
CA THR A 67 10.07 -0.48 -6.27
C THR A 67 8.58 -0.65 -6.05
N ILE A 68 7.75 0.01 -6.87
CA ILE A 68 6.28 -0.09 -6.83
C ILE A 68 5.76 -0.30 -8.26
N GLY A 69 5.01 -1.37 -8.49
CA GLY A 69 4.35 -1.70 -9.75
C GLY A 69 3.18 -0.79 -10.10
N ASN A 70 2.50 -1.09 -11.21
CA ASN A 70 1.46 -0.23 -11.76
C ASN A 70 0.17 -0.29 -10.95
N HIS A 71 -0.58 0.81 -10.94
CA HIS A 71 -1.94 0.89 -10.36
C HIS A 71 -2.04 0.49 -8.88
N SER A 72 -0.94 0.62 -8.13
CA SER A 72 -0.91 0.34 -6.69
C SER A 72 -1.27 1.59 -5.88
N SER A 73 -1.99 1.37 -4.76
CA SER A 73 -2.49 2.43 -3.87
C SER A 73 -1.86 2.29 -2.49
N ILE A 74 -0.97 3.22 -2.16
CA ILE A 74 -0.22 3.25 -0.90
C ILE A 74 -0.71 4.43 -0.08
N GLN A 75 -1.25 4.15 1.11
CA GLN A 75 -1.82 5.15 2.01
C GLN A 75 -1.01 5.35 3.29
N THR A 76 0.16 4.72 3.39
CA THR A 76 1.11 4.86 4.50
C THR A 76 2.43 5.48 4.03
N ASN A 77 3.14 6.10 4.96
CA ASN A 77 4.54 6.51 4.80
C ASN A 77 5.48 5.74 5.73
N LYS A 78 4.98 4.75 6.48
CA LYS A 78 5.77 3.95 7.44
C LYS A 78 6.39 2.71 6.79
N ILE A 79 7.10 2.91 5.69
CA ILE A 79 7.83 1.85 5.00
C ILE A 79 9.31 2.06 5.27
N ASP A 80 9.95 1.09 5.93
CA ASP A 80 11.40 1.06 6.12
C ASP A 80 12.09 0.68 4.80
N ILE A 81 12.76 1.65 4.20
CA ILE A 81 13.44 1.55 2.90
C ILE A 81 14.96 1.53 3.05
N ARG A 82 15.47 1.14 4.24
CA ARG A 82 16.89 0.85 4.45
C ARG A 82 17.34 -0.42 3.72
N SER A 83 16.42 -1.37 3.53
CA SER A 83 16.59 -2.56 2.68
C SER A 83 15.58 -2.55 1.53
N SER A 84 15.76 -3.46 0.58
CA SER A 84 14.90 -3.59 -0.62
C SER A 84 13.43 -3.79 -0.26
N VAL A 85 12.55 -3.01 -0.87
CA VAL A 85 11.09 -3.11 -0.80
C VAL A 85 10.56 -3.18 -2.22
N THR A 86 10.09 -4.35 -2.63
CA THR A 86 9.45 -4.55 -3.93
C THR A 86 7.95 -4.74 -3.72
N ILE A 87 7.16 -3.83 -4.29
CA ILE A 87 5.70 -3.89 -4.30
C ILE A 87 5.25 -4.10 -5.74
N GLY A 88 4.41 -5.10 -5.98
CA GLY A 88 3.85 -5.44 -7.27
C GLY A 88 2.84 -4.42 -7.80
N SER A 89 2.14 -4.83 -8.85
CA SER A 89 1.04 -4.11 -9.47
C SER A 89 -0.30 -4.44 -8.81
N HIS A 90 -1.25 -3.50 -8.86
CA HIS A 90 -2.59 -3.65 -8.29
C HIS A 90 -2.59 -3.94 -6.78
N VAL A 91 -1.57 -3.49 -6.06
CA VAL A 91 -1.45 -3.68 -4.60
C VAL A 91 -2.12 -2.54 -3.86
N ILE A 92 -2.81 -2.86 -2.76
CA ILE A 92 -3.39 -1.87 -1.85
C ILE A 92 -2.70 -1.98 -0.49
N ILE A 93 -2.13 -0.88 0.00
CA ILE A 93 -1.57 -0.76 1.36
C ILE A 93 -2.27 0.39 2.10
N GLY A 94 -3.05 0.05 3.11
CA GLY A 94 -3.88 0.98 3.87
C GLY A 94 -3.10 1.89 4.82
N ALA A 95 -3.79 2.92 5.31
CA ALA A 95 -3.24 3.86 6.27
C ALA A 95 -2.83 3.18 7.59
N GLY A 96 -1.77 3.71 8.21
CA GLY A 96 -1.25 3.22 9.49
C GLY A 96 -0.42 1.94 9.41
N THR A 97 -0.44 1.23 8.28
CA THR A 97 0.39 0.05 8.05
C THR A 97 1.87 0.38 8.08
N GLU A 98 2.66 -0.45 8.75
CA GLU A 98 4.09 -0.29 8.98
C GLU A 98 4.85 -1.52 8.50
N ILE A 99 5.92 -1.29 7.74
CA ILE A 99 6.75 -2.34 7.15
C ILE A 99 8.18 -2.13 7.63
N ILE A 100 8.72 -3.09 8.37
CA ILE A 100 10.07 -3.06 8.92
C ILE A 100 10.93 -4.04 8.12
N THR A 101 12.04 -3.58 7.56
CA THR A 101 12.88 -4.39 6.64
C THR A 101 14.26 -4.71 7.19
N THR A 102 14.56 -4.23 8.41
CA THR A 102 15.84 -4.43 9.08
C THR A 102 15.63 -4.80 10.55
N SER A 103 16.59 -5.51 11.13
CA SER A 103 16.61 -5.87 12.55
C SER A 103 18.05 -6.00 13.04
N HIS A 104 18.25 -6.49 14.26
CA HIS A 104 19.56 -6.83 14.79
C HIS A 104 19.65 -8.33 15.06
N ASN A 105 20.86 -8.88 14.98
CA ASN A 105 21.10 -10.25 15.41
C ASN A 105 21.06 -10.32 16.94
N ILE A 106 20.07 -11.00 17.51
CA ILE A 106 19.90 -11.09 18.96
C ILE A 106 20.99 -11.93 19.65
N ASP A 107 21.61 -12.85 18.90
CA ASP A 107 22.71 -13.69 19.39
C ASP A 107 24.09 -13.01 19.18
N SER A 108 24.12 -11.79 18.65
CA SER A 108 25.35 -11.05 18.43
C SER A 108 25.70 -10.21 19.66
N PRO A 109 26.91 -10.33 20.23
CA PRO A 109 27.36 -9.43 21.31
C PRO A 109 27.40 -7.97 20.83
N ASP A 110 27.68 -7.75 19.54
CA ASP A 110 27.77 -6.41 18.94
C ASP A 110 26.47 -5.91 18.29
N TRP A 111 25.34 -6.61 18.51
CA TRP A 111 24.04 -6.25 17.92
C TRP A 111 24.13 -6.02 16.40
N THR A 112 24.79 -6.92 15.65
CA THR A 112 25.00 -6.71 14.21
C THR A 112 23.69 -6.47 13.46
N LEU A 113 23.65 -5.41 12.63
CA LEU A 113 22.50 -5.09 11.78
C LEU A 113 22.24 -6.20 10.76
N LYS A 114 20.99 -6.63 10.64
CA LYS A 114 20.49 -7.57 9.63
C LYS A 114 19.51 -6.87 8.69
N ASN A 115 19.76 -7.03 7.39
CA ASN A 115 18.96 -6.49 6.29
C ASN A 115 18.17 -7.64 5.65
N TYR A 116 16.83 -7.57 5.64
CA TYR A 116 15.97 -8.64 5.12
C TYR A 116 15.28 -8.25 3.81
N GLY A 117 14.79 -7.00 3.73
CA GLY A 117 13.92 -6.57 2.65
C GLY A 117 12.56 -7.27 2.65
N ILE A 118 11.72 -6.95 1.66
CA ILE A 118 10.41 -7.58 1.48
C ILE A 118 9.95 -7.52 0.02
N THR A 119 9.31 -8.59 -0.43
CA THR A 119 8.52 -8.64 -1.65
C THR A 119 7.04 -8.72 -1.30
N ILE A 120 6.23 -7.84 -1.91
CA ILE A 120 4.78 -7.85 -1.87
C ILE A 120 4.33 -8.03 -3.31
N GLU A 121 3.76 -9.18 -3.63
CA GLU A 121 3.41 -9.56 -4.99
C GLU A 121 2.13 -8.87 -5.48
N ASP A 122 1.80 -9.11 -6.75
CA ASP A 122 0.64 -8.48 -7.41
C ASP A 122 -0.68 -8.84 -6.71
N TYR A 123 -1.65 -7.92 -6.79
CA TYR A 123 -3.00 -8.07 -6.25
C TYR A 123 -3.10 -8.29 -4.74
N VAL A 124 -2.02 -8.08 -3.98
CA VAL A 124 -2.06 -8.14 -2.52
C VAL A 124 -2.90 -7.00 -1.95
N TRP A 125 -3.72 -7.32 -0.94
CA TRP A 125 -4.46 -6.35 -0.17
C TRP A 125 -4.03 -6.34 1.30
N ILE A 126 -3.37 -5.27 1.70
CA ILE A 126 -3.00 -4.97 3.08
C ILE A 126 -3.83 -3.76 3.53
N PRO A 127 -4.87 -3.93 4.36
CA PRO A 127 -5.74 -2.86 4.81
C PRO A 127 -5.03 -2.03 5.91
N THR A 128 -5.77 -1.52 6.89
CA THR A 128 -5.25 -0.52 7.83
C THR A 128 -4.52 -1.15 9.02
N ASN A 129 -3.54 -0.41 9.55
CA ASN A 129 -2.85 -0.70 10.81
C ASN A 129 -2.21 -2.11 10.87
N VAL A 130 -1.69 -2.63 9.76
CA VAL A 130 -0.93 -3.89 9.75
C VAL A 130 0.54 -3.61 10.09
N LEU A 131 1.16 -4.46 10.91
CA LEU A 131 2.60 -4.43 11.16
C LEU A 131 3.25 -5.62 10.47
N ILE A 132 4.17 -5.38 9.54
CA ILE A 132 4.95 -6.43 8.87
C ILE A 132 6.37 -6.43 9.42
N LEU A 133 6.77 -7.54 10.04
CA LEU A 133 8.08 -7.70 10.66
C LEU A 133 9.14 -8.21 9.68
N PRO A 134 10.44 -7.99 9.95
CA PRO A 134 11.52 -8.40 9.05
C PRO A 134 11.62 -9.91 8.80
N SER A 135 11.03 -10.72 9.68
CA SER A 135 10.94 -12.17 9.50
C SER A 135 10.00 -12.58 8.34
N CYS A 136 9.06 -11.71 7.98
CA CYS A 136 8.22 -11.86 6.79
C CYS A 136 8.91 -11.20 5.59
N ARG A 137 9.37 -12.03 4.66
CA ARG A 137 10.10 -11.61 3.45
C ARG A 137 9.23 -11.63 2.19
N ASN A 138 8.12 -12.35 2.20
CA ASN A 138 7.20 -12.43 1.06
C ASN A 138 5.72 -12.33 1.49
N ILE A 139 4.98 -11.41 0.89
CA ILE A 139 3.51 -11.44 0.86
C ILE A 139 3.10 -11.85 -0.55
N SER A 140 2.65 -13.08 -0.67
CA SER A 140 2.43 -13.76 -1.94
C SER A 140 1.19 -13.26 -2.69
N TYR A 141 1.16 -13.51 -3.99
CA TYR A 141 0.16 -13.06 -4.95
C TYR A 141 -1.27 -13.18 -4.41
N GLY A 142 -2.05 -12.12 -4.55
CA GLY A 142 -3.48 -12.10 -4.20
C GLY A 142 -3.79 -12.30 -2.71
N SER A 143 -2.79 -12.29 -1.82
CA SER A 143 -3.03 -12.45 -0.38
C SER A 143 -3.79 -11.26 0.19
N VAL A 144 -4.66 -11.53 1.17
CA VAL A 144 -5.37 -10.52 1.95
C VAL A 144 -4.90 -10.59 3.40
N ILE A 145 -4.45 -9.46 3.94
CA ILE A 145 -4.06 -9.35 5.35
C ILE A 145 -5.21 -8.73 6.14
N GLY A 146 -5.54 -9.23 7.32
CA GLY A 146 -6.56 -8.61 8.20
C GLY A 146 -6.04 -7.32 8.83
N SER A 147 -6.88 -6.29 8.95
CA SER A 147 -6.50 -5.04 9.64
C SER A 147 -6.03 -5.29 11.07
N GLY A 148 -5.02 -4.56 11.53
CA GLY A 148 -4.47 -4.72 12.88
C GLY A 148 -3.55 -5.93 13.08
N SER A 149 -3.29 -6.72 12.02
CA SER A 149 -2.48 -7.93 12.15
C SER A 149 -0.98 -7.64 12.29
N VAL A 150 -0.28 -8.52 13.00
CA VAL A 150 1.18 -8.58 13.02
C VAL A 150 1.63 -9.76 12.17
N VAL A 151 2.27 -9.49 11.04
CA VAL A 151 2.70 -10.51 10.08
C VAL A 151 4.15 -10.87 10.35
N VAL A 152 4.37 -12.10 10.78
CA VAL A 152 5.68 -12.61 11.23
C VAL A 152 6.26 -13.71 10.33
N LYS A 153 5.48 -14.21 9.37
CA LYS A 153 5.87 -15.25 8.41
C LYS A 153 5.37 -14.88 7.02
N ASN A 154 6.00 -15.46 6.00
CA ASN A 154 5.53 -15.33 4.62
C ASN A 154 4.10 -15.87 4.49
N THR A 155 3.34 -15.32 3.54
CA THR A 155 2.01 -15.82 3.21
C THR A 155 2.06 -16.81 2.05
N ASP A 156 1.05 -17.67 1.94
CA ASP A 156 0.82 -18.47 0.74
C ASP A 156 0.03 -17.66 -0.30
N PRO A 157 0.17 -17.92 -1.61
CA PRO A 157 -0.64 -17.28 -2.63
C PRO A 157 -2.14 -17.44 -2.37
N MET A 158 -2.94 -16.43 -2.70
CA MET A 158 -4.41 -16.41 -2.58
C MET A 158 -4.92 -16.71 -1.16
N SER A 159 -4.11 -16.47 -0.14
CA SER A 159 -4.47 -16.71 1.25
C SER A 159 -5.12 -15.48 1.91
N VAL A 160 -5.96 -15.72 2.92
CA VAL A 160 -6.46 -14.67 3.82
C VAL A 160 -5.84 -14.93 5.18
N VAL A 161 -4.97 -14.02 5.64
CA VAL A 161 -4.28 -14.14 6.93
C VAL A 161 -4.64 -12.96 7.81
N GLY A 162 -4.88 -13.18 9.09
CA GLY A 162 -5.10 -12.08 10.01
C GLY A 162 -5.34 -12.54 11.43
N VAL A 163 -5.34 -11.59 12.36
CA VAL A 163 -5.71 -11.86 13.75
C VAL A 163 -7.22 -12.06 13.79
N ILE A 164 -7.67 -13.31 13.71
CA ILE A 164 -9.01 -13.67 14.16
C ILE A 164 -8.95 -13.60 15.68
N ARG A 165 -9.40 -12.48 16.26
CA ARG A 165 -9.86 -12.52 17.65
C ARG A 165 -11.08 -13.45 17.64
N GLN A 166 -10.91 -14.70 18.09
CA GLN A 166 -12.07 -15.58 18.30
C GLN A 166 -13.04 -14.84 19.20
N LYS A 167 -14.32 -14.80 18.79
CA LYS A 167 -15.41 -14.36 19.65
C LYS A 167 -15.43 -15.29 20.86
N ASN A 168 -15.34 -14.71 22.06
CA ASN A 168 -15.96 -15.33 23.23
C ASN A 168 -17.49 -15.32 23.05
#